data_AF-A0A248UL88-F1
#
_entry.id   AF-A0A248UL88-F1
#
_cell.length_a   1.000
_cell.length_b   1.000
_cell.length_c   1.000
_cell.angle_alpha   90.00
_cell.angle_beta   90.00
_cell.angle_gamma   90.00
#
_symmetry.space_group_name_H-M   'P 1'
#
loop_
_entity.id
_entity.type
_entity.pdbx_description
1 polymer ?
#
loop_
_entity_poly.entity_id
_entity_poly.type
_entity_poly.pdbx_seq_one_letter_code
_entity_poly.pdbx_strand_id
1 'polypeptide(L)'
;MLRAAWLAQELLQTFGQDLAEVALRPGTGGVFEIRVHMTDGNEELIWERKLDGGFPEAKLLKQRLRDIVWPDRDLGHSDSKPKPE
;
A
#
# COMPACT_ATOMS: atom_id res chain seq x y z
N MET A 1 12.55 9.54 -5.94
CA MET A 1 11.25 10.18 -5.64
C MET A 1 10.12 9.75 -6.57
N LEU A 2 10.31 9.68 -7.90
CA LEU A 2 9.24 9.39 -8.87
C LEU A 2 8.35 8.18 -8.51
N ARG A 3 8.94 7.05 -8.10
CA ARG A 3 8.17 5.85 -7.74
C ARG A 3 7.28 6.06 -6.50
N ALA A 4 7.79 6.73 -5.47
CA ALA A 4 7.01 6.95 -4.24
C ALA A 4 5.80 7.85 -4.51
N ALA A 5 6.00 8.93 -5.28
CA ALA A 5 4.92 9.83 -5.68
C ALA A 5 3.88 9.11 -6.56
N TRP A 6 4.32 8.28 -7.51
CA TRP A 6 3.39 7.51 -8.34
C TRP A 6 2.57 6.50 -7.51
N LEU A 7 3.20 5.75 -6.61
CA LEU A 7 2.47 4.82 -5.73
C LEU A 7 1.49 5.54 -4.80
N ALA A 8 1.84 6.74 -4.31
CA ALA A 8 0.91 7.57 -3.55
C ALA A 8 -0.33 7.97 -4.38
N GLN A 9 -0.14 8.35 -5.64
CA GLN A 9 -1.25 8.65 -6.56
C GLN A 9 -2.12 7.41 -6.81
N GLU A 10 -1.52 6.24 -7.01
CA GLU A 10 -2.23 4.98 -7.20
C GLU A 10 -3.11 4.61 -5.98
N LEU A 11 -2.59 4.83 -4.78
CA LEU A 11 -3.34 4.63 -3.53
C LEU A 11 -4.49 5.62 -3.40
N LEU A 12 -4.24 6.92 -3.59
CA LEU A 12 -5.28 7.95 -3.52
C LEU A 12 -6.35 7.80 -4.60
N GLN A 13 -5.99 7.34 -5.80
CA GLN A 13 -6.96 7.06 -6.85
C GLN A 13 -7.89 5.88 -6.49
N THR A 14 -7.38 4.90 -5.76
CA THR A 14 -8.13 3.68 -5.42
C THR A 14 -8.95 3.85 -4.14
N PHE A 15 -8.38 4.53 -3.14
CA PHE A 15 -8.92 4.62 -1.78
C PHE A 15 -9.21 6.06 -1.34
N GLY A 16 -9.29 7.03 -2.26
CA GLY A 16 -9.31 8.45 -1.93
C GLY A 16 -10.53 8.95 -1.14
N GLN A 17 -11.60 8.16 -1.01
CA GLN A 17 -12.72 8.48 -0.11
C GLN A 17 -12.51 7.93 1.31
N ASP A 18 -11.55 7.01 1.47
CA ASP A 18 -11.34 6.24 2.70
C ASP A 18 -10.00 6.59 3.38
N LEU A 19 -8.96 6.90 2.59
CA LEU A 19 -7.69 7.41 3.09
C LEU A 19 -7.79 8.91 3.37
N ALA A 20 -7.40 9.31 4.58
CA ALA A 20 -7.29 10.73 4.93
C ALA A 20 -6.13 11.41 4.18
N GLU A 21 -4.98 10.74 4.08
CA GLU A 21 -3.79 11.28 3.42
C GLU A 21 -2.83 10.17 2.97
N VAL A 22 -1.86 10.56 2.14
CA VAL A 22 -0.65 9.77 1.89
C VAL A 22 0.55 10.70 2.02
N ALA A 23 1.40 10.46 3.02
CA ALA A 23 2.57 11.28 3.31
C ALA A 23 3.84 10.72 2.65
N LEU A 24 4.59 11.57 1.94
CA LEU A 24 5.90 11.22 1.40
C LEU A 24 7.00 11.71 2.36
N ARG A 25 7.65 10.77 3.05
CA ARG A 25 8.76 11.07 3.96
C ARG A 25 10.11 10.78 3.30
N PRO A 26 10.96 11.78 3.03
CA PRO A 26 12.32 11.55 2.53
C PRO A 26 13.12 10.68 3.49
N GLY A 27 13.85 9.71 2.95
CA GLY A 27 14.72 8.81 3.71
C GLY A 27 16.10 8.69 3.08
N THR A 28 17.07 8.19 3.85
CA THR A 28 18.46 7.99 3.43
C THR A 28 18.82 6.50 3.41
N GLY A 29 20.02 6.14 2.95
CA GLY A 29 20.49 4.74 2.98
C GLY A 29 19.71 3.77 2.07
N GLY A 30 18.98 4.29 1.09
CA GLY A 30 18.15 3.50 0.19
C GLY A 30 16.96 2.84 0.89
N VAL A 31 16.47 3.41 1.99
CA VAL A 31 15.21 2.98 2.61
C VAL A 31 14.05 3.19 1.64
N PHE A 32 13.14 2.22 1.58
CA PHE A 32 11.85 2.37 0.93
C PHE A 32 10.87 1.49 1.68
N GLU A 33 9.98 2.14 2.41
CA GLU A 33 9.08 1.51 3.36
C GLU A 33 7.72 2.20 3.25
N ILE A 34 6.65 1.42 3.29
CA ILE A 34 5.27 1.91 3.23
C ILE A 34 4.55 1.38 4.46
N ARG A 35 3.96 2.29 5.22
CA ARG A 35 3.25 2.02 6.46
C ARG A 35 1.85 2.62 6.39
N VAL A 36 0.90 1.99 7.07
CA VAL A 36 -0.42 2.57 7.32
C VAL A 36 -0.53 2.94 8.78
N HIS A 37 -1.00 4.16 9.04
CA HIS A 37 -1.34 4.64 10.37
C HIS A 37 -2.82 4.42 10.61
N MET A 38 -3.15 3.68 11.65
CA MET A 38 -4.52 3.34 12.03
C MET A 38 -5.11 4.42 12.95
N THR A 39 -6.44 4.47 13.02
CA THR A 39 -7.16 5.47 13.83
C THR A 39 -7.00 5.27 15.33
N ASP A 40 -6.62 4.08 15.76
CA ASP A 40 -6.29 3.74 17.15
C ASP A 40 -4.86 4.16 17.55
N GLY A 41 -4.09 4.72 16.62
CA GLY A 41 -2.71 5.16 16.82
C GLY A 41 -1.65 4.11 16.52
N ASN A 42 -2.02 2.90 16.11
CA ASN A 42 -1.09 1.86 15.69
C ASN A 42 -0.57 2.12 14.27
N GLU A 43 0.59 1.54 13.96
CA GLU A 43 1.16 1.52 12.61
C GLU A 43 1.42 0.09 12.17
N GLU A 44 1.08 -0.20 10.92
CA GLU A 44 1.39 -1.49 10.29
C GLU A 44 2.30 -1.32 9.07
N LEU A 45 3.26 -2.24 8.95
CA LEU A 45 4.15 -2.31 7.80
C LEU A 45 3.45 -3.00 6.63
N ILE A 46 3.30 -2.28 5.52
CA ILE A 46 2.73 -2.83 4.28
C ILE A 46 3.83 -3.38 3.37
N TRP A 47 4.96 -2.67 3.30
CA TRP A 47 6.08 -3.02 2.43
C TRP A 47 7.41 -2.48 2.96
N GLU A 48 8.47 -3.27 2.90
CA GLU A 48 9.86 -2.83 3.08
C GLU A 48 10.75 -3.43 2.00
N ARG A 49 11.63 -2.60 1.41
CA ARG A 49 12.41 -2.98 0.23
C ARG A 49 13.29 -4.22 0.39
N LYS A 50 13.96 -4.39 1.52
CA LYS A 50 14.87 -5.54 1.73
C LYS A 50 14.07 -6.79 2.10
N LEU A 51 13.05 -6.67 2.95
CA LEU A 51 12.20 -7.77 3.38
C LEU A 51 11.35 -8.33 2.24
N ASP A 52 10.76 -7.45 1.42
CA ASP A 52 9.85 -7.83 0.34
C ASP A 52 10.53 -7.95 -1.03
N GLY A 53 11.86 -7.86 -1.09
CA GLY A 53 12.62 -8.17 -2.31
C GLY A 53 12.50 -7.12 -3.41
N GLY A 54 12.44 -5.83 -3.07
CA GLY A 54 12.48 -4.73 -4.03
C GLY A 54 11.34 -3.74 -3.86
N PHE A 55 10.82 -3.23 -4.97
CA PHE A 55 9.73 -2.25 -4.96
C PHE A 55 8.41 -2.94 -5.31
N PRO A 56 7.28 -2.56 -4.70
CA PRO A 56 6.01 -3.18 -4.99
C PRO A 56 5.50 -2.77 -6.37
N GLU A 57 4.76 -3.67 -7.00
CA GLU A 57 3.80 -3.29 -8.04
C GLU A 57 2.57 -2.64 -7.41
N ALA A 58 1.94 -1.69 -8.11
CA ALA A 58 0.78 -0.98 -7.59
C ALA A 58 -0.38 -1.92 -7.24
N LYS A 59 -0.60 -2.98 -8.03
CA LYS A 59 -1.62 -4.00 -7.75
C LYS A 59 -1.39 -4.66 -6.39
N LEU A 60 -0.19 -5.19 -6.16
CA LEU A 60 0.15 -5.88 -4.92
C LEU A 60 0.10 -4.94 -3.71
N LEU A 61 0.53 -3.68 -3.88
CA LEU A 61 0.44 -2.68 -2.82
C LEU A 61 -1.01 -2.40 -2.40
N LYS A 62 -1.92 -2.21 -3.37
CA LYS A 62 -3.35 -1.98 -3.10
C LYS A 62 -3.98 -3.19 -2.41
N GLN A 63 -3.64 -4.40 -2.85
CA GLN A 63 -4.10 -5.64 -2.23
C GLN A 63 -3.67 -5.71 -0.76
N ARG A 64 -2.38 -5.53 -0.45
CA ARG A 64 -1.89 -5.58 0.93
C ARG A 64 -2.54 -4.52 1.83
N LEU A 65 -2.70 -3.29 1.34
CA LEU A 65 -3.39 -2.24 2.11
C LEU A 65 -4.86 -2.61 2.36
N ARG A 66 -5.56 -3.13 1.35
CA ARG A 66 -6.94 -3.62 1.50
C ARG A 66 -7.00 -4.75 2.52
N ASP A 67 -6.12 -5.74 2.44
CA ASP A 67 -6.14 -6.89 3.33
C ASP A 67 -5.97 -6.47 4.81
N ILE A 68 -5.21 -5.40 5.07
CA ILE A 68 -5.01 -4.85 6.42
C ILE A 68 -6.20 -4.01 6.89
N VAL A 69 -6.70 -3.08 6.06
CA VAL A 69 -7.65 -2.05 6.51
C VAL A 69 -9.11 -2.39 6.20
N TRP A 70 -9.35 -3.10 5.08
CA TRP A 70 -10.68 -3.42 4.56
C TRP A 70 -10.73 -4.84 3.97
N PRO A 71 -10.51 -5.90 4.77
CA PRO A 71 -10.31 -7.26 4.28
C PRO A 71 -11.43 -7.78 3.36
N ASP A 72 -12.67 -7.32 3.59
CA ASP A 72 -13.84 -7.75 2.83
C ASP A 72 -14.12 -6.89 1.57
N ARG A 73 -13.31 -5.87 1.28
CA ARG A 73 -13.52 -4.97 0.14
C ARG A 73 -13.01 -5.60 -1.16
N ASP A 74 -13.86 -5.71 -2.17
CA ASP A 74 -13.48 -6.09 -3.53
C ASP A 74 -12.72 -4.97 -4.25
N LEU A 75 -11.55 -5.29 -4.83
CA LEU A 75 -10.74 -4.37 -5.65
C LEU A 75 -10.91 -4.59 -7.16
N GLY A 76 -11.88 -5.41 -7.58
CA GLY A 76 -12.20 -5.72 -8.97
C GLY A 76 -10.99 -6.32 -9.69
N HIS A 77 -10.52 -5.67 -10.77
CA HIS A 77 -9.36 -6.15 -11.54
C HIS A 77 -8.04 -6.15 -10.75
N SER A 78 -7.97 -5.35 -9.68
CA SER A 78 -6.82 -5.33 -8.79
C SER A 78 -6.88 -6.46 -7.76
N ASP A 79 -7.97 -7.21 -7.65
CA ASP A 79 -8.00 -8.42 -6.84
C ASP A 79 -7.41 -9.62 -7.60
N SER A 80 -6.90 -10.58 -6.84
CA SER A 80 -6.53 -11.88 -7.37
C SER A 80 -7.77 -12.75 -7.25
N LYS A 81 -8.32 -13.25 -8.36
CA LYS A 81 -9.38 -14.26 -8.28
C LYS A 81 -8.86 -15.39 -7.39
N PRO A 82 -9.61 -15.84 -6.37
CA PRO A 82 -9.19 -17.02 -5.62
C PRO A 82 -8.97 -18.14 -6.63
N LYS A 83 -7.82 -18.81 -6.52
CA LYS A 83 -7.56 -20.01 -7.32
C LYS A 83 -8.67 -21.00 -6.91
N PRO A 84 -9.54 -21.47 -7.83
CA PRO A 84 -10.48 -22.51 -7.46
C PRO A 84 -9.66 -23.74 -7.03
N GLU A 85 -9.97 -24.23 -5.83
CA GLU A 85 -9.47 -25.53 -5.33
C GLU A 85 -9.99 -26.67 -6.20
#